data_AF-A0A448TFY9-F1
#
_entry.id   AF-A0A448TFY9-F1
#
_cell.length_a   1.000
_cell.length_b   1.000
_cell.length_c   1.000
_cell.angle_alpha   90.00
_cell.angle_beta   90.00
_cell.angle_gamma   90.00
#
_symmetry.space_group_name_H-M   'P 1'
#
loop_
_entity.id
_entity.type
_entity.pdbx_description
1 polymer ?
#
loop_
_entity_poly.entity_id
_entity_poly.type
_entity_poly.pdbx_seq_one_letter_code
_entity_poly.pdbx_strand_id
1 'polypeptide(L)'
;MLEPIPGLSVLKVLLPATKAVMPPAEPKLIPFDIKNTATALVTVALSCAFGLRPTTILRAELYSNQVRRHINFRLRHGATAQRRNFKINSFHFNTRKESSQSILIDVFGSVSVGNEHRAYTAQLVKSTTDTRLTMRTLRVI
;
A
#
# COMPACT_ATOMS: atom_id res chain seq x y z
N MET A 1 5.96 20.76 -27.88
CA MET A 1 5.36 21.80 -28.75
C MET A 1 5.86 21.55 -30.17
N LEU A 2 5.03 21.70 -31.20
CA LEU A 2 5.42 21.49 -32.61
C LEU A 2 5.63 22.85 -33.28
N GLU A 3 6.83 23.12 -33.75
CA GLU A 3 7.14 24.36 -34.47
C GLU A 3 7.44 24.09 -35.96
N PRO A 4 6.97 24.93 -36.88
CA PRO A 4 7.25 24.78 -38.30
C PRO A 4 8.73 25.08 -38.61
N ILE A 5 9.32 24.30 -39.50
CA ILE A 5 10.69 24.56 -39.96
C ILE A 5 10.66 25.75 -40.94
N PRO A 6 11.46 26.82 -40.72
CA PRO A 6 11.53 27.93 -41.67
C PRO A 6 11.88 27.45 -43.08
N GLY A 7 11.06 27.83 -44.07
CA GLY A 7 11.22 27.42 -45.47
C GLY A 7 10.61 26.07 -45.85
N LEU A 8 10.11 25.27 -44.89
CA LEU A 8 9.45 23.99 -45.13
C LEU A 8 8.12 23.92 -44.37
N SER A 9 7.10 24.59 -44.92
CA SER A 9 5.78 24.81 -44.31
C SER A 9 5.01 23.54 -43.93
N VAL A 10 5.37 22.39 -44.50
CA VAL A 10 4.71 21.10 -44.27
C VAL A 10 5.41 20.30 -43.15
N LEU A 11 6.67 20.61 -42.82
CA LEU A 11 7.44 19.87 -41.82
C LEU A 11 7.42 20.59 -40.48
N LYS A 12 7.06 19.84 -39.42
CA LYS A 12 7.01 20.34 -38.03
C LYS A 12 8.05 19.59 -37.20
N VAL A 13 8.80 20.31 -36.38
CA VAL A 13 9.78 19.74 -35.45
C VAL A 13 9.15 19.55 -34.09
N LEU A 14 9.32 18.36 -33.52
CA LEU A 14 8.98 18.08 -32.13
C LEU A 14 10.06 18.67 -31.24
N LEU A 15 9.76 19.80 -30.60
CA LEU A 15 10.66 20.34 -29.58
C LEU A 15 10.69 19.39 -28.37
N PRO A 16 11.88 19.09 -27.81
CA PRO A 16 11.99 18.32 -26.59
C PRO A 16 11.18 19.02 -25.50
N ALA A 17 10.33 18.26 -24.81
CA ALA A 17 9.53 18.79 -23.72
C ALA A 17 10.46 19.47 -22.73
N THR A 18 10.23 20.75 -22.44
CA THR A 18 10.91 21.47 -21.38
C THR A 18 10.75 20.63 -20.13
N LYS A 19 11.86 20.09 -19.60
CA LYS A 19 11.82 19.33 -18.35
C LYS A 19 11.40 20.33 -17.27
N ALA A 20 10.11 20.38 -16.99
CA ALA A 20 9.61 21.06 -15.82
C ALA A 20 10.33 20.42 -14.62
N VAL A 21 11.25 21.17 -14.01
CA VAL A 21 11.90 20.76 -12.78
C VAL A 21 10.82 20.80 -11.72
N MET A 22 10.10 19.69 -11.58
CA MET A 22 9.16 19.55 -10.48
C MET A 22 10.00 19.51 -9.20
N PRO A 23 9.76 20.42 -8.24
CA PRO A 23 10.41 20.31 -6.95
C PRO A 23 10.07 18.94 -6.34
N PRO A 24 11.01 18.28 -5.66
CA PRO A 24 10.73 17.01 -5.01
C PRO A 24 9.57 17.22 -4.03
N ALA A 25 8.55 16.36 -4.12
CA ALA A 25 7.41 16.44 -3.22
C ALA A 25 7.90 16.30 -1.77
N GLU A 26 7.51 17.24 -0.90
CA GLU A 26 7.88 17.17 0.50
C GLU A 26 7.32 15.89 1.14
N PRO A 27 8.12 15.18 1.95
CA PRO A 27 7.66 13.97 2.62
C PRO A 27 6.54 14.33 3.60
N LYS A 28 5.33 13.84 3.33
CA LYS A 28 4.21 13.98 4.27
C LYS A 28 4.52 13.20 5.54
N LEU A 29 4.76 13.92 6.63
CA LEU A 29 4.98 13.33 7.95
C LEU A 29 3.67 12.77 8.50
N ILE A 30 3.67 11.48 8.82
CA ILE A 30 2.55 10.82 9.49
C ILE A 30 2.88 10.74 10.98
N PRO A 31 1.93 11.06 11.88
CA PRO A 31 2.13 10.91 13.32
C PRO A 31 2.65 9.52 13.68
N PHE A 32 3.62 9.47 14.58
CA PHE A 32 4.33 8.23 14.95
C PHE A 32 3.37 7.12 15.40
N ASP A 33 2.38 7.45 16.23
CA ASP A 33 1.43 6.48 16.76
C ASP A 33 0.60 5.81 15.67
N ILE A 34 0.17 6.59 14.67
CA ILE A 34 -0.59 6.10 13.52
C ILE A 34 0.30 5.18 12.69
N LYS A 35 1.54 5.62 12.41
CA LYS A 35 2.51 4.83 11.64
C LYS A 35 2.82 3.51 12.34
N ASN A 36 3.09 3.52 13.63
CA ASN A 36 3.44 2.33 14.40
C ASN A 36 2.25 1.34 14.44
N THR A 37 1.05 1.83 14.74
CA THR A 37 -0.17 1.01 14.77
C THR A 37 -0.49 0.41 13.40
N ALA A 38 -0.40 1.21 12.32
CA ALA A 38 -0.60 0.73 10.97
C ALA A 38 0.42 -0.34 10.57
N THR A 39 1.70 -0.13 10.91
CA THR A 39 2.79 -1.10 10.66
C THR A 39 2.50 -2.42 11.35
N ALA A 40 2.07 -2.39 12.62
CA ALA A 40 1.72 -3.58 13.38
C ALA A 40 0.53 -4.34 12.75
N LEU A 41 -0.54 -3.63 12.39
CA LEU A 41 -1.72 -4.23 11.77
C LEU A 41 -1.39 -4.90 10.43
N VAL A 42 -0.60 -4.22 9.60
CA VAL A 42 -0.13 -4.74 8.30
C VAL A 42 0.77 -5.95 8.50
N THR A 43 1.70 -5.90 9.45
CA THR A 43 2.61 -7.01 9.74
C THR A 43 1.85 -8.27 10.15
N VAL A 44 0.86 -8.13 11.05
CA VAL A 44 0.03 -9.25 11.49
C VAL A 44 -0.81 -9.80 10.33
N ALA A 45 -1.42 -8.93 9.53
CA ALA A 45 -2.23 -9.33 8.39
C ALA A 45 -1.41 -10.07 7.33
N LEU A 46 -0.21 -9.58 6.99
CA LEU A 46 0.71 -10.24 6.08
C LEU A 46 1.20 -11.57 6.65
N SER A 47 1.55 -11.61 7.94
CA SER A 47 1.95 -12.87 8.60
C SER A 47 0.86 -13.94 8.49
N CYS A 48 -0.42 -13.55 8.65
CA CYS A 48 -1.55 -14.44 8.43
C CYS A 48 -1.72 -14.80 6.95
N ALA A 49 -1.58 -13.83 6.03
CA ALA A 49 -1.71 -14.04 4.58
C ALA A 49 -0.70 -15.04 4.00
N PHE A 50 0.45 -15.20 4.66
CA PHE A 50 1.49 -16.17 4.30
C PHE A 50 1.49 -17.43 5.18
N GLY A 51 0.55 -17.55 6.12
CA GLY A 51 0.36 -18.75 6.94
C GLY A 51 1.30 -18.90 8.12
N LEU A 52 2.03 -17.84 8.51
CA LEU A 52 2.95 -17.82 9.65
C LEU A 52 2.23 -17.64 10.98
N ARG A 53 1.00 -17.11 10.93
CA ARG A 53 0.13 -16.92 12.10
C ARG A 53 -1.27 -17.45 11.78
N PRO A 54 -1.99 -17.98 12.78
CA PRO A 54 -3.36 -18.42 12.59
C PRO A 54 -4.29 -17.23 12.34
N THR A 55 -5.31 -17.44 11.50
CA THR A 55 -6.27 -16.40 11.12
C THR A 55 -7.23 -16.00 12.26
N THR A 56 -7.28 -16.78 13.35
CA THR A 56 -8.03 -16.48 14.58
C THR A 56 -7.55 -15.19 15.27
N ILE A 57 -6.31 -14.76 15.00
CA ILE A 57 -5.76 -13.50 15.55
C ILE A 57 -6.38 -12.26 14.86
N LEU A 58 -6.99 -12.42 13.68
CA LEU A 58 -7.60 -11.33 12.92
C LEU A 58 -8.95 -10.91 13.53
N ARG A 59 -8.90 -10.08 14.58
CA ARG A 59 -10.08 -9.56 15.29
C ARG A 59 -11.01 -8.77 14.36
N ALA A 60 -12.32 -8.95 14.57
CA ALA A 60 -13.35 -8.30 13.75
C ALA A 60 -13.35 -6.77 13.82
N GLU A 61 -12.90 -6.22 14.94
CA GLU A 61 -12.81 -4.77 15.19
C GLU A 61 -11.65 -4.11 14.42
N LEU A 62 -10.56 -4.86 14.17
CA LEU A 62 -9.32 -4.33 13.59
C LEU A 62 -9.18 -4.64 12.10
N TYR A 63 -9.84 -5.70 11.65
CA TYR A 63 -9.76 -6.17 10.26
C TYR A 63 -11.17 -6.24 9.69
N SER A 64 -11.39 -5.72 8.49
CA SER A 64 -12.67 -5.88 7.82
C SER A 64 -12.94 -7.34 7.46
N ASN A 65 -14.20 -7.66 7.19
CA ASN A 65 -14.58 -8.97 6.67
C ASN A 65 -13.88 -9.28 5.34
N GLN A 66 -13.71 -8.27 4.48
CA GLN A 66 -13.02 -8.40 3.19
C GLN A 66 -11.56 -8.85 3.37
N VAL A 67 -10.83 -8.29 4.34
CA VAL A 67 -9.45 -8.69 4.64
C VAL A 67 -9.40 -10.16 5.07
N ARG A 68 -10.24 -10.55 6.04
CA ARG A 68 -10.30 -11.94 6.52
C ARG A 68 -10.63 -12.92 5.39
N ARG A 69 -11.62 -12.59 4.55
CA ARG A 69 -11.99 -13.42 3.38
C ARG A 69 -10.85 -13.54 2.39
N HIS A 70 -10.17 -12.43 2.07
CA HIS A 70 -9.05 -12.43 1.14
C HIS A 70 -7.89 -13.30 1.65
N ILE A 71 -7.54 -13.16 2.94
CA ILE A 71 -6.51 -13.99 3.59
C ILE A 71 -6.91 -15.46 3.57
N ASN A 72 -8.14 -15.81 3.98
CA ASN A 72 -8.61 -17.19 3.97
C ASN A 72 -8.69 -17.79 2.56
N PHE A 73 -9.08 -17.01 1.56
CA PHE A 73 -9.04 -17.44 0.15
C PHE A 73 -7.61 -17.74 -0.27
N ARG A 74 -6.68 -16.83 0.01
CA ARG A 74 -5.27 -17.00 -0.35
C ARG A 74 -4.64 -18.22 0.33
N LEU A 75 -4.94 -18.46 1.61
CA LEU A 75 -4.41 -19.62 2.33
C LEU A 75 -4.93 -20.95 1.77
N ARG A 76 -6.14 -20.97 1.19
CA ARG A 76 -6.72 -22.17 0.58
C ARG A 76 -6.17 -22.46 -0.82
N HIS A 77 -5.83 -21.43 -1.59
CA HIS A 77 -5.43 -21.55 -2.99
C HIS A 77 -3.96 -21.24 -3.29
N GLY A 78 -3.22 -20.72 -2.32
CA GLY A 78 -1.83 -20.30 -2.47
C GLY A 78 -0.86 -21.22 -1.75
N ALA A 79 0.42 -21.15 -2.15
CA ALA A 79 1.50 -21.79 -1.42
C ALA A 79 1.69 -21.11 -0.05
N THR A 80 1.40 -21.84 1.03
CA THR A 80 1.66 -21.39 2.41
C THR A 80 3.17 -21.31 2.64
N ALA A 81 3.62 -20.18 3.18
CA ALA A 81 5.03 -19.92 3.44
C ALA A 81 5.53 -20.53 4.75
N GLN A 82 4.85 -21.53 5.31
CA GLN A 82 5.06 -22.03 6.68
C GLN A 82 6.50 -22.48 7.01
N ARG A 83 7.39 -22.58 6.02
CA ARG A 83 8.82 -22.91 6.18
C ARG A 83 9.79 -21.97 5.44
N ARG A 84 9.31 -20.86 4.89
CA ARG A 84 10.13 -19.92 4.10
C ARG A 84 10.45 -18.67 4.94
N ASN A 85 11.66 -18.14 4.80
CA ASN A 85 12.05 -16.89 5.44
C ASN A 85 11.13 -15.76 4.99
N PHE A 86 10.38 -15.19 5.94
CA PHE A 86 9.47 -14.07 5.70
C PHE A 86 10.07 -12.78 6.23
N LYS A 87 10.16 -11.77 5.37
CA LYS A 87 10.67 -10.45 5.74
C LYS A 87 9.86 -9.38 5.02
N ILE A 88 9.35 -8.40 5.76
CA ILE A 88 8.79 -7.19 5.16
C ILE A 88 9.96 -6.25 4.86
N ASN A 89 10.09 -5.82 3.61
CA ASN A 89 11.24 -5.03 3.17
C ASN A 89 11.00 -3.53 3.34
N SER A 90 9.76 -3.08 3.11
CA SER A 90 9.45 -1.65 3.10
C SER A 90 8.01 -1.36 3.48
N PHE A 91 7.81 -0.18 4.07
CA PHE A 91 6.50 0.43 4.30
C PHE A 91 6.51 1.85 3.76
N HIS A 92 5.62 2.12 2.81
CA HIS A 92 5.37 3.44 2.25
C HIS A 92 3.95 3.82 2.59
N PHE A 93 3.78 5.00 3.17
CA PHE A 93 2.48 5.44 3.65
C PHE A 93 2.02 6.65 2.88
N ASN A 94 0.74 6.70 2.58
CA ASN A 94 0.07 7.84 2.01
C ASN A 94 -1.22 8.09 2.79
N THR A 95 -1.46 9.34 3.20
CA THR A 95 -2.68 9.72 3.92
C THR A 95 -3.55 10.58 3.03
N ARG A 96 -4.85 10.31 3.06
CA ARG A 96 -5.86 11.05 2.32
C ARG A 96 -7.09 11.25 3.21
N LYS A 97 -7.73 12.42 3.10
CA LYS A 97 -9.02 12.66 3.76
C LYS A 97 -10.09 11.91 2.97
N GLU A 98 -10.92 11.13 3.66
CA GLU A 98 -12.07 10.45 3.05
C GLU A 98 -13.36 11.20 3.35
N SER A 99 -13.49 11.68 4.58
CA SER A 99 -14.58 12.54 5.02
C SER A 99 -14.04 13.54 6.04
N SER A 100 -14.86 14.51 6.44
CA SER A 100 -14.56 15.42 7.56
C SER A 100 -14.24 14.67 8.86
N GLN A 101 -14.68 13.41 8.99
CA GLN A 101 -14.54 12.58 10.18
C GLN A 101 -13.66 11.33 10.01
N SER A 102 -13.03 11.12 8.84
CA SER A 102 -12.19 9.95 8.63
C SER A 102 -10.97 10.21 7.75
N ILE A 103 -9.85 9.60 8.16
CA ILE A 103 -8.60 9.62 7.43
C ILE A 103 -8.36 8.21 6.88
N LEU A 104 -8.14 8.13 5.57
CA LEU A 104 -7.66 6.92 4.92
C LEU A 104 -6.14 6.94 4.87
N ILE A 105 -5.57 5.79 5.17
CA ILE A 105 -4.14 5.54 5.16
C ILE A 105 -3.90 4.39 4.20
N ASP A 106 -3.32 4.69 3.05
CA ASP A 106 -2.86 3.69 2.12
C ASP A 106 -1.42 3.31 2.48
N VAL A 107 -1.15 2.02 2.57
CA VAL A 107 0.17 1.45 2.88
C VAL A 107 0.57 0.56 1.72
N PHE A 108 1.74 0.84 1.17
CA PHE A 108 2.36 0.09 0.08
C PHE A 108 3.69 -0.46 0.55
N GLY A 109 4.12 -1.57 -0.02
CA GLY A 109 5.41 -2.11 0.31
C GLY A 109 5.71 -3.39 -0.43
N SER A 110 6.81 -3.99 -0.05
CA SER A 110 7.20 -5.31 -0.53
C SER A 110 7.54 -6.25 0.60
N VAL A 111 7.34 -7.53 0.33
CA VAL A 111 7.62 -8.63 1.24
C VAL A 111 8.40 -9.69 0.49
N SER A 112 9.41 -10.23 1.15
CA SER A 112 10.23 -11.35 0.68
C SER A 112 9.78 -12.62 1.39
N VAL A 113 9.58 -13.69 0.62
CA VAL A 113 9.17 -15.00 1.11
C VAL A 113 10.00 -16.08 0.44
N GLY A 114 11.04 -16.55 1.14
CA GLY A 114 12.09 -17.35 0.51
C GLY A 114 12.79 -16.52 -0.57
N ASN A 115 12.80 -17.01 -1.81
CA ASN A 115 13.41 -16.31 -2.96
C ASN A 115 12.40 -15.48 -3.77
N GLU A 116 11.13 -15.41 -3.34
CA GLU A 116 10.11 -14.62 -4.02
C GLU A 116 9.96 -13.24 -3.38
N HIS A 117 9.82 -12.21 -4.22
CA HIS A 117 9.44 -10.86 -3.81
C HIS A 117 8.03 -10.58 -4.28
N ARG A 118 7.18 -10.09 -3.37
CA ARG A 118 5.80 -9.74 -3.66
C ARG A 118 5.52 -8.33 -3.20
N ALA A 119 4.70 -7.60 -3.96
CA ALA A 119 4.22 -6.30 -3.53
C ALA A 119 2.96 -6.47 -2.71
N TYR A 120 2.68 -5.53 -1.83
CA TYR A 120 1.39 -5.48 -1.16
C TYR A 120 0.85 -4.07 -1.08
N THR A 121 -0.47 -4.00 -1.01
CA THR A 121 -1.21 -2.78 -0.74
C THR A 121 -2.20 -3.06 0.38
N ALA A 122 -2.30 -2.13 1.32
CA ALA A 122 -3.25 -2.19 2.41
C ALA A 122 -3.89 -0.83 2.58
N GLN A 123 -5.16 -0.81 2.95
CA GLN A 123 -5.87 0.42 3.27
C GLN A 123 -6.40 0.33 4.69
N LEU A 124 -6.13 1.38 5.47
CA LEU A 124 -6.58 1.52 6.84
C LEU A 124 -7.40 2.79 6.97
N VAL A 125 -8.41 2.74 7.84
CA VAL A 125 -9.27 3.89 8.17
C VAL A 125 -9.03 4.24 9.62
N LYS A 126 -8.82 5.52 9.89
CA LYS A 126 -8.85 6.09 11.22
C LYS A 126 -10.07 7.00 11.31
N SER A 127 -11.01 6.68 12.20
CA SER A 127 -12.09 7.61 12.54
C SER A 127 -11.52 8.76 13.37
N THR A 128 -12.12 9.95 13.32
CA THR A 128 -11.79 11.04 14.25
C THR A 128 -12.41 10.83 15.62
N THR A 129 -13.49 10.05 15.71
CA THR A 129 -14.21 9.76 16.97
C THR A 129 -13.67 8.55 17.70
N ASP A 130 -13.10 7.59 16.96
CA ASP A 130 -12.49 6.39 17.52
C ASP A 130 -10.96 6.49 17.37
N THR A 131 -10.24 6.19 18.44
CA THR A 131 -8.77 6.15 18.41
C THR A 131 -8.25 4.96 17.63
N ARG A 132 -9.11 3.98 17.35
CA ARG A 132 -8.74 2.73 16.69
C ARG A 132 -8.54 2.90 15.19
N LEU A 133 -7.62 2.10 14.69
CA LEU A 133 -7.30 1.98 13.28
C LEU A 133 -7.87 0.66 12.78
N THR A 134 -8.67 0.69 11.71
CA THR A 134 -9.26 -0.52 11.14
C THR A 134 -8.74 -0.73 9.73
N MET A 135 -8.23 -1.93 9.44
CA MET A 135 -7.81 -2.30 8.10
C MET A 135 -9.03 -2.65 7.24
N ARG A 136 -9.26 -1.88 6.19
CA ARG A 136 -10.37 -2.05 5.25
C ARG A 136 -10.04 -3.07 4.17
N THR A 137 -8.86 -3.00 3.59
CA THR A 137 -8.43 -3.90 2.51
C THR A 137 -6.97 -4.30 2.67
N LEU A 138 -6.64 -5.48 2.16
CA LEU A 138 -5.29 -5.98 1.98
C LEU A 138 -5.27 -6.73 0.66
N ARG A 139 -4.27 -6.45 -0.17
CA ARG A 139 -4.01 -7.17 -1.41
C ARG A 139 -2.52 -7.45 -1.48
N VAL A 140 -2.18 -8.69 -1.83
CA VAL A 140 -0.81 -9.07 -2.11
C VAL A 140 -0.73 -9.45 -3.59
N ILE A 141 0.21 -8.84 -4.28
CA ILE A 141 0.42 -8.91 -5.73
C ILE A 141 1.63 -9.81 -5.97
#